data_AF-A0A426JP47-F1
#
_entry.id   AF-A0A426JP47-F1
#
_cell.length_a   1.000
_cell.length_b   1.000
_cell.length_c   1.000
_cell.angle_alpha   90.00
_cell.angle_beta   90.00
_cell.angle_gamma   90.00
#
_symmetry.space_group_name_H-M   'P 1'
#
loop_
_entity.id
_entity.type
_entity.pdbx_description
1 polymer ?
#
loop_
_entity_poly.entity_id
_entity_poly.type
_entity_poly.pdbx_seq_one_letter_code
_entity_poly.pdbx_strand_id
1 'polypeptide(L)'
;MITRVAVVPYPPLLVPALTVRADAETERLRGACSRAVSSLADSSAEWVVVGVDQSGPTRFSPDTAGTFAGFGRDVRVSLGGAQDPDPHLPLPVLIAGLLREQAGARTAEVRLLAPGTPVDECADVGSELAGRDAALLVLAEGSNRADERSSRAPDPRARPLDDRLARALAEVDTDALRALDPELCAELGVPRAALQVLPGVVEEGTWRGELLHSATPFGVTYHVATWTRED
;
A
#
# COMPACT_ATOMS: atom_id res chain seq x y z
N MET A 1 -6.56 -18.48 -4.93
CA MET A 1 -6.90 -17.98 -3.58
C MET A 1 -5.73 -17.14 -3.10
N ILE A 2 -5.98 -16.03 -2.41
CA ILE A 2 -4.90 -15.21 -1.86
C ILE A 2 -4.25 -15.96 -0.70
N THR A 3 -2.95 -16.21 -0.82
CA THR A 3 -2.13 -16.82 0.23
C THR A 3 -1.01 -15.88 0.70
N ARG A 4 -0.82 -14.76 0.02
CA ARG A 4 0.21 -13.76 0.34
C ARG A 4 -0.30 -12.35 0.17
N VAL A 5 -0.02 -11.53 1.18
CA VAL A 5 -0.35 -10.12 1.24
C VAL A 5 0.89 -9.31 1.59
N ALA A 6 1.06 -8.14 0.98
CA ALA A 6 2.05 -7.16 1.42
C ALA A 6 1.36 -5.81 1.62
N VAL A 7 1.74 -5.12 2.69
CA VAL A 7 1.36 -3.73 2.95
C VAL A 7 2.60 -2.88 2.71
N VAL A 8 2.53 -1.94 1.77
CA VAL A 8 3.65 -1.13 1.32
C VAL A 8 3.18 0.33 1.22
N PRO A 9 3.97 1.31 1.70
CA PRO A 9 3.62 2.71 1.55
C PRO A 9 3.80 3.15 0.09
N TYR A 10 3.20 4.26 -0.31
CA TYR A 10 3.29 4.76 -1.68
C TYR A 10 3.78 6.21 -1.84
N PRO A 11 4.72 6.71 -1.01
CA PRO A 11 5.25 8.05 -1.20
C PRO A 11 6.10 8.14 -2.48
N PRO A 12 6.16 9.32 -3.15
CA PRO A 12 7.00 9.51 -4.34
C PRO A 12 8.49 9.22 -4.10
N LEU A 13 8.96 9.27 -2.84
CA LEU A 13 10.33 8.90 -2.48
C LEU A 13 10.67 7.45 -2.79
N LEU A 14 9.70 6.55 -3.02
CA LEU A 14 10.00 5.18 -3.48
C LEU A 14 10.56 5.15 -4.90
N VAL A 15 10.40 6.22 -5.68
CA VAL A 15 10.92 6.34 -7.05
C VAL A 15 12.33 6.94 -7.01
N PRO A 16 13.40 6.17 -7.33
CA PRO A 16 14.77 6.69 -7.26
C PRO A 16 15.00 7.94 -8.11
N ALA A 17 14.40 8.01 -9.29
CA ALA A 17 14.55 9.13 -10.22
C ALA A 17 13.92 10.45 -9.70
N LEU A 18 12.98 10.38 -8.75
CA LEU A 18 12.36 11.56 -8.12
C LEU A 18 13.17 12.07 -6.92
N THR A 19 14.18 11.32 -6.48
CA THR A 19 15.05 11.71 -5.36
C THR A 19 16.42 12.14 -5.86
N VAL A 20 16.91 13.30 -5.43
CA VAL A 20 18.24 13.81 -5.83
C VAL A 20 19.37 12.98 -5.21
N ARG A 21 19.21 12.57 -3.95
CA ARG A 21 20.05 11.59 -3.25
C ARG A 21 19.24 10.97 -2.11
N ALA A 22 19.12 9.65 -2.11
CA ALA A 22 18.51 8.94 -1.00
C ALA A 22 19.48 8.87 0.19
N ASP A 23 18.99 9.14 1.38
CA ASP A 23 19.71 8.87 2.62
C ASP A 23 19.53 7.41 3.06
N ALA A 24 20.21 7.03 4.15
CA ALA A 24 20.13 5.67 4.66
C ALA A 24 18.72 5.27 5.16
N GLU A 25 17.89 6.22 5.57
CA GLU A 25 16.49 5.95 5.97
C GLU A 25 15.64 5.59 4.75
N THR A 26 15.77 6.37 3.69
CA THR A 26 15.10 6.14 2.39
C THR A 26 15.50 4.81 1.78
N GLU A 27 16.79 4.47 1.78
CA GLU A 27 17.27 3.19 1.24
C GLU A 27 16.81 1.99 2.08
N ARG A 28 16.75 2.12 3.41
CA ARG A 28 16.17 1.07 4.27
C ARG A 28 14.69 0.84 3.97
N LEU A 29 13.93 1.91 3.77
CA LEU A 29 12.51 1.83 3.40
C LEU A 29 12.34 1.15 2.03
N ARG A 30 13.03 1.62 0.98
CA ARG A 30 12.99 1.01 -0.35
C ARG A 30 13.37 -0.46 -0.32
N GLY A 31 14.42 -0.81 0.42
CA GLY A 31 14.84 -2.20 0.60
C GLY A 31 13.77 -3.05 1.30
N ALA A 32 13.05 -2.52 2.28
CA ALA A 32 11.92 -3.22 2.90
C ALA A 32 10.76 -3.40 1.92
N CYS A 33 10.38 -2.36 1.16
CA CYS A 33 9.36 -2.46 0.12
C CYS A 33 9.71 -3.53 -0.92
N SER A 34 10.96 -3.50 -1.41
CA SER A 34 11.48 -4.49 -2.38
C SER A 34 11.39 -5.92 -1.85
N ARG A 35 11.76 -6.18 -0.58
CA ARG A 35 11.59 -7.50 0.05
C ARG A 35 10.12 -7.91 0.12
N ALA A 36 9.24 -6.98 0.52
CA ALA A 36 7.81 -7.26 0.64
C ALA A 36 7.19 -7.66 -0.70
N VAL A 37 7.48 -6.92 -1.77
CA VAL A 37 6.91 -7.19 -3.10
C VAL A 37 7.56 -8.37 -3.81
N SER A 38 8.84 -8.66 -3.54
CA SER A 38 9.49 -9.89 -4.00
C SER A 38 8.79 -11.12 -3.42
N SER A 39 8.38 -11.05 -2.14
CA SER A 39 7.60 -12.12 -1.53
C SER A 39 6.29 -12.37 -2.30
N LEU A 40 5.58 -11.33 -2.76
CA LEU A 40 4.38 -11.52 -3.58
C LEU A 40 4.69 -12.25 -4.88
N ALA A 41 5.76 -11.86 -5.58
CA ALA A 41 6.18 -12.48 -6.84
C ALA A 41 6.55 -13.96 -6.70
N ASP A 42 7.11 -14.37 -5.55
CA ASP A 42 7.39 -15.79 -5.27
C ASP A 42 6.11 -16.64 -5.17
N SER A 43 4.97 -16.01 -4.85
CA SER A 43 3.68 -16.70 -4.67
C SER A 43 2.78 -16.65 -5.90
N SER A 44 2.76 -15.53 -6.62
CA SER A 44 2.00 -15.36 -7.84
C SER A 44 2.58 -14.29 -8.75
N ALA A 45 2.55 -14.56 -10.05
CA ALA A 45 2.88 -13.58 -11.08
C ALA A 45 1.72 -12.61 -11.39
N GLU A 46 0.51 -12.90 -10.89
CA GLU A 46 -0.68 -12.06 -11.05
C GLU A 46 -1.00 -11.37 -9.73
N TRP A 47 -1.08 -10.05 -9.75
CA TRP A 47 -1.35 -9.26 -8.54
C TRP A 47 -2.72 -8.58 -8.60
N VAL A 48 -3.32 -8.44 -7.43
CA VAL A 48 -4.34 -7.41 -7.20
C VAL A 48 -3.74 -6.39 -6.25
N VAL A 49 -3.93 -5.10 -6.56
CA VAL A 49 -3.43 -3.99 -5.76
C VAL A 49 -4.61 -3.17 -5.26
N VAL A 50 -4.64 -2.87 -3.97
CA VAL A 50 -5.65 -2.00 -3.36
C VAL A 50 -4.98 -0.72 -2.87
N GLY A 51 -5.54 0.43 -3.21
CA GLY A 51 -5.10 1.73 -2.71
C GLY A 51 -6.27 2.66 -2.44
N VAL A 52 -5.97 3.88 -2.02
CA VAL A 52 -6.96 4.94 -1.78
C VAL A 52 -6.64 6.15 -2.64
N ASP A 53 -7.64 6.71 -3.30
CA ASP A 53 -7.55 7.98 -4.03
C ASP A 53 -8.92 8.67 -4.11
N GLN A 54 -8.94 9.99 -4.29
CA GLN A 54 -10.18 10.76 -4.46
C GLN A 54 -10.97 10.36 -5.72
N SER A 55 -10.31 9.78 -6.73
CA SER A 55 -10.97 9.23 -7.92
C SER A 55 -11.65 7.88 -7.67
N GLY A 56 -11.55 7.32 -6.45
CA GLY A 56 -12.22 6.09 -6.07
C GLY A 56 -13.74 6.29 -5.90
N PRO A 57 -14.56 5.22 -6.04
CA PRO A 57 -14.16 3.86 -6.40
C PRO A 57 -13.85 3.72 -7.91
N THR A 58 -12.69 3.16 -8.25
CA THR A 58 -12.31 2.89 -9.65
C THR A 58 -11.38 1.68 -9.77
N ARG A 59 -11.31 1.10 -10.98
CA ARG A 59 -10.48 -0.07 -11.29
C ARG A 59 -9.61 0.21 -12.52
N PHE A 60 -8.36 -0.25 -12.48
CA PHE A 60 -7.43 -0.20 -13.61
C PHE A 60 -7.02 -1.61 -14.00
N SER A 61 -7.15 -1.93 -15.28
CA SER A 61 -6.79 -3.23 -15.83
C SER A 61 -5.29 -3.35 -16.06
N PRO A 62 -4.77 -4.57 -16.25
CA PRO A 62 -3.38 -4.79 -16.66
C PRO A 62 -2.92 -4.02 -17.90
N ASP A 63 -3.83 -3.62 -18.80
CA ASP A 63 -3.46 -2.88 -20.01
C ASP A 63 -2.98 -1.44 -19.73
N THR A 64 -3.26 -0.93 -18.53
CA THR A 64 -2.96 0.45 -18.11
C THR A 64 -1.44 0.70 -18.05
N ALA A 65 -1.00 1.80 -18.66
CA ALA A 65 0.36 2.32 -18.56
C ALA A 65 0.34 3.80 -18.12
N GLY A 66 1.35 4.22 -17.37
CA GLY A 66 1.47 5.58 -16.84
C GLY A 66 2.89 6.10 -16.82
N THR A 67 3.05 7.37 -16.47
CA THR A 67 4.36 7.99 -16.26
C THR A 67 4.38 8.94 -15.07
N PHE A 68 5.51 9.01 -14.38
CA PHE A 68 5.76 10.02 -13.35
C PHE A 68 6.02 11.43 -13.91
N ALA A 69 5.73 11.69 -15.19
CA ALA A 69 5.91 13.01 -15.81
C ALA A 69 5.14 14.12 -15.05
N GLY A 70 3.97 13.79 -14.49
CA GLY A 70 3.21 14.69 -13.59
C GLY A 70 3.95 15.05 -12.28
N PHE A 71 4.99 14.28 -11.92
CA PHE A 71 5.89 14.50 -10.80
C PHE A 71 7.28 15.03 -11.24
N GLY A 72 7.43 15.42 -12.51
CA GLY A 72 8.63 16.07 -13.03
C GLY A 72 9.71 15.15 -13.58
N ARG A 73 9.43 13.84 -13.75
CA ARG A 73 10.34 12.87 -14.39
C ARG A 73 9.57 11.88 -15.25
N ASP A 74 9.98 11.70 -16.51
CA ASP A 74 9.37 10.69 -17.40
C ASP A 74 9.87 9.27 -17.08
N VAL A 75 9.45 8.76 -15.91
CA VAL A 75 9.61 7.34 -15.56
C VAL A 75 8.30 6.65 -15.93
N ARG A 76 8.35 5.82 -16.97
CA ARG A 76 7.20 5.05 -17.43
C ARG A 76 7.05 3.77 -16.62
N VAL A 77 5.81 3.40 -16.34
CA VAL A 77 5.43 2.19 -15.61
C VAL A 77 4.19 1.58 -16.26
N SER A 78 4.01 0.28 -16.12
CA SER A 78 2.86 -0.46 -16.62
C SER A 78 2.32 -1.46 -15.60
N LEU A 79 1.00 -1.67 -15.63
CA LEU A 79 0.33 -2.73 -14.90
C LEU A 79 0.41 -4.10 -15.60
N GLY A 80 1.00 -4.18 -16.80
CA GLY A 80 1.15 -5.43 -17.58
C GLY A 80 1.13 -5.23 -19.09
N GLY A 81 0.47 -4.17 -19.57
CA GLY A 81 0.29 -3.83 -20.97
C GLY A 81 1.37 -2.91 -21.55
N ALA A 82 1.18 -2.52 -22.80
CA ALA A 82 2.08 -1.65 -23.56
C ALA A 82 1.35 -0.45 -24.19
N GLN A 83 0.27 0.02 -23.56
CA GLN A 83 -0.44 1.22 -23.99
C GLN A 83 0.45 2.47 -23.85
N ASP A 84 0.05 3.55 -24.52
CA ASP A 84 0.70 4.85 -24.33
C ASP A 84 0.56 5.30 -22.86
N PRO A 85 1.64 5.75 -22.22
CA PRO A 85 1.63 6.07 -20.79
C PRO A 85 0.82 7.34 -20.52
N ASP A 86 -0.17 7.24 -19.63
CA ASP A 86 -0.96 8.37 -19.15
C ASP A 86 -0.20 9.14 -18.02
N PRO A 87 0.08 10.46 -18.20
CA PRO A 87 0.76 11.28 -17.19
C PRO A 87 -0.15 11.71 -16.02
N HIS A 88 -1.44 11.39 -16.06
CA HIS A 88 -2.46 11.81 -15.08
C HIS A 88 -2.96 10.69 -14.18
N LEU A 89 -2.36 9.49 -14.23
CA LEU A 89 -2.76 8.40 -13.35
C LEU A 89 -2.55 8.76 -11.87
N PRO A 90 -3.46 8.32 -10.96
CA PRO A 90 -3.28 8.47 -9.52
C PRO A 90 -1.96 7.86 -9.04
N LEU A 91 -1.33 8.50 -8.04
CA LEU A 91 -0.05 8.05 -7.50
C LEU A 91 -0.03 6.57 -7.07
N PRO A 92 -1.06 6.02 -6.39
CA PRO A 92 -1.09 4.59 -6.05
C PRO A 92 -1.00 3.68 -7.28
N VAL A 93 -1.56 4.07 -8.43
CA VAL A 93 -1.50 3.29 -9.68
C VAL A 93 -0.08 3.31 -10.26
N LEU A 94 0.58 4.48 -10.25
CA LEU A 94 1.96 4.61 -10.71
C LEU A 94 2.93 3.80 -9.83
N ILE A 95 2.74 3.85 -8.52
CA ILE A 95 3.55 3.07 -7.56
C ILE A 95 3.28 1.57 -7.70
N ALA A 96 2.03 1.15 -7.94
CA ALA A 96 1.70 -0.24 -8.24
C ALA A 96 2.47 -0.76 -9.47
N GLY A 97 2.47 0.00 -10.57
CA GLY A 97 3.21 -0.34 -11.78
C GLY A 97 4.72 -0.43 -11.53
N LEU A 98 5.30 0.53 -10.80
CA LEU A 98 6.71 0.53 -10.41
C LEU A 98 7.08 -0.73 -9.61
N LEU A 99 6.30 -1.05 -8.57
CA LEU A 99 6.56 -2.18 -7.68
C LEU A 99 6.38 -3.52 -8.39
N ARG A 100 5.38 -3.63 -9.27
CA ARG A 100 5.17 -4.79 -10.15
C ARG A 100 6.40 -5.04 -11.01
N GLU A 101 6.90 -4.00 -11.68
CA GLU A 101 8.09 -4.08 -12.53
C GLU A 101 9.34 -4.47 -11.75
N GLN A 102 9.55 -3.86 -10.59
CA GLN A 102 10.69 -4.15 -9.73
C GLN A 102 10.70 -5.60 -9.23
N ALA A 103 9.52 -6.16 -8.92
CA ALA A 103 9.41 -7.54 -8.47
C ALA A 103 9.35 -8.57 -9.61
N GLY A 104 9.19 -8.12 -10.86
CA GLY A 104 9.03 -9.01 -12.02
C GLY A 104 7.66 -9.70 -12.09
N ALA A 105 6.63 -9.14 -11.46
CA ALA A 105 5.26 -9.66 -11.61
C ALA A 105 4.74 -9.41 -13.03
N ARG A 106 3.94 -10.34 -13.54
CA ARG A 106 3.43 -10.28 -14.92
C ARG A 106 2.37 -9.21 -15.05
N THR A 107 1.34 -9.24 -14.21
CA THR A 107 0.27 -8.25 -14.25
C THR A 107 -0.15 -7.78 -12.86
N ALA A 108 -0.80 -6.62 -12.82
CA ALA A 108 -1.48 -6.06 -11.67
C ALA A 108 -2.85 -5.51 -12.08
N GLU A 109 -3.91 -5.89 -11.37
CA GLU A 109 -5.21 -5.18 -11.37
C GLU A 109 -5.21 -4.21 -10.20
N VAL A 110 -5.43 -2.91 -10.41
CA VAL A 110 -5.50 -1.93 -9.31
C VAL A 110 -6.95 -1.59 -9.01
N ARG A 111 -7.32 -1.59 -7.73
CA ARG A 111 -8.60 -1.12 -7.21
C ARG A 111 -8.36 0.06 -6.27
N LEU A 112 -8.87 1.22 -6.63
CA LEU A 112 -8.83 2.39 -5.74
C LEU A 112 -10.16 2.53 -5.02
N LEU A 113 -10.10 2.61 -3.70
CA LEU A 113 -11.23 2.95 -2.86
C LEU A 113 -11.28 4.46 -2.64
N ALA A 114 -12.48 4.98 -2.37
CA ALA A 114 -12.62 6.35 -1.91
C ALA A 114 -12.12 6.47 -0.46
N PRO A 115 -11.56 7.62 -0.03
CA PRO A 115 -11.08 7.78 1.35
C PRO A 115 -12.15 7.52 2.42
N GLY A 116 -13.40 7.87 2.08
CA GLY A 116 -14.56 7.72 2.94
C GLY A 116 -15.29 6.38 2.84
N THR A 117 -14.75 5.37 2.13
CA THR A 117 -15.44 4.06 2.00
C THR A 117 -15.74 3.48 3.39
N PRO A 118 -16.99 3.09 3.69
CA PRO A 118 -17.38 2.48 4.97
C PRO A 118 -16.59 1.21 5.29
N VAL A 119 -16.46 0.90 6.58
CA VAL A 119 -15.67 -0.24 7.07
C VAL A 119 -16.18 -1.56 6.49
N ASP A 120 -17.51 -1.77 6.51
CA ASP A 120 -18.14 -3.00 6.01
C ASP A 120 -17.92 -3.16 4.50
N GLU A 121 -18.02 -2.08 3.72
CA GLU A 121 -17.72 -2.11 2.28
C GLU A 121 -16.24 -2.40 2.00
N CYS A 122 -15.31 -1.94 2.84
CA CYS A 122 -13.89 -2.30 2.73
C CYS A 122 -13.71 -3.80 2.99
N ALA A 123 -14.35 -4.33 4.04
CA ALA A 123 -14.29 -5.76 4.37
C ALA A 123 -14.88 -6.61 3.25
N ASP A 124 -16.01 -6.22 2.65
CA ASP A 124 -16.64 -6.90 1.51
C ASP A 124 -15.69 -6.97 0.30
N VAL A 125 -14.94 -5.90 0.01
CA VAL A 125 -13.88 -5.93 -1.01
C VAL A 125 -12.82 -6.97 -0.65
N GLY A 126 -12.43 -7.06 0.62
CA GLY A 126 -11.49 -8.08 1.09
C GLY A 126 -11.99 -9.49 0.87
N SER A 127 -13.23 -9.76 1.23
CA SER A 127 -13.86 -11.08 1.06
C SER A 127 -14.01 -11.45 -0.43
N GLU A 128 -14.33 -10.49 -1.31
CA GLU A 128 -14.32 -10.72 -2.77
C GLU A 128 -12.92 -11.14 -3.25
N LEU A 129 -11.88 -10.49 -2.72
CA LEU A 129 -10.49 -10.72 -3.12
C LEU A 129 -9.93 -12.04 -2.60
N ALA A 130 -10.33 -12.50 -1.40
CA ALA A 130 -9.80 -13.71 -0.77
C ALA A 130 -9.78 -14.94 -1.71
N GLY A 131 -10.81 -15.11 -2.53
CA GLY A 131 -10.92 -16.21 -3.50
C GLY A 131 -10.02 -16.11 -4.74
N ARG A 132 -9.47 -14.94 -5.05
CA ARG A 132 -8.71 -14.68 -6.29
C ARG A 132 -7.42 -15.49 -6.36
N ASP A 133 -7.05 -15.97 -7.54
CA ASP A 133 -5.76 -16.63 -7.77
C ASP A 133 -4.66 -15.59 -8.08
N ALA A 134 -4.30 -14.82 -7.06
CA ALA A 134 -3.39 -13.69 -7.15
C ALA A 134 -2.71 -13.43 -5.80
N ALA A 135 -1.60 -12.69 -5.82
CA ALA A 135 -1.03 -12.09 -4.62
C ALA A 135 -1.65 -10.70 -4.39
N LEU A 136 -1.78 -10.26 -3.14
CA LEU A 136 -2.38 -8.97 -2.80
C LEU A 136 -1.32 -7.97 -2.34
N LEU A 137 -1.32 -6.80 -2.97
CA LEU A 137 -0.59 -5.63 -2.52
C LEU A 137 -1.57 -4.58 -1.98
N VAL A 138 -1.40 -4.14 -0.75
CA VAL A 138 -2.15 -3.03 -0.16
C VAL A 138 -1.23 -1.83 -0.05
N LEU A 139 -1.58 -0.74 -0.75
CA LEU A 139 -0.86 0.52 -0.71
C LEU A 139 -1.42 1.37 0.44
N ALA A 140 -0.67 1.42 1.54
CA ALA A 140 -1.04 2.16 2.74
C ALA A 140 0.19 2.64 3.53
N GLU A 141 0.07 3.78 4.20
CA GLU A 141 1.09 4.38 5.04
C GLU A 141 0.50 4.78 6.41
N GLY A 142 1.38 5.13 7.36
CA GLY A 142 0.97 5.65 8.66
C GLY A 142 0.66 7.15 8.60
N SER A 143 0.70 7.81 9.75
CA SER A 143 0.35 9.22 9.87
C SER A 143 1.35 10.13 9.15
N ASN A 144 0.84 11.26 8.62
CA ASN A 144 1.66 12.31 8.00
C ASN A 144 1.81 13.56 8.90
N ARG A 145 1.64 13.38 10.21
CA ARG A 145 1.63 14.43 11.25
C ARG A 145 2.43 14.04 12.50
N ALA A 146 3.45 13.21 12.34
CA ALA A 146 4.14 12.58 13.46
C ALA A 146 5.07 13.54 14.23
N ASP A 147 5.77 14.44 13.55
CA ASP A 147 6.73 15.36 14.17
C ASP A 147 6.94 16.64 13.35
N GLU A 148 7.82 17.53 13.81
CA GLU A 148 8.05 18.85 13.18
C GLU A 148 8.62 18.77 11.75
N ARG A 149 9.08 17.60 11.31
CA ARG A 149 9.53 17.37 9.92
C ARG A 149 8.35 17.10 8.97
N SER A 150 7.15 16.84 9.50
CA SER A 150 5.94 16.68 8.71
C SER A 150 5.59 17.97 7.94
N SER A 151 4.95 17.82 6.78
CA SER A 151 4.42 18.96 6.03
C SER A 151 3.21 19.63 6.69
N ARG A 152 2.55 18.92 7.61
CA ARG A 152 1.41 19.39 8.41
C ARG A 152 1.83 19.46 9.88
N ALA A 153 1.19 20.34 10.66
CA ALA A 153 1.52 20.51 12.07
C ALA A 153 1.46 19.17 12.84
N PRO A 154 2.41 18.89 13.75
CA PRO A 154 2.40 17.65 14.52
C PRO A 154 1.09 17.45 15.28
N ASP A 155 0.64 16.21 15.39
CA ASP A 155 -0.54 15.84 16.18
C ASP A 155 -0.15 14.76 17.20
N PRO A 156 -0.37 14.96 18.51
CA PRO A 156 0.02 13.98 19.52
C PRO A 156 -0.66 12.62 19.39
N ARG A 157 -1.77 12.53 18.62
CA ARG A 157 -2.48 11.27 18.34
C ARG A 157 -1.83 10.44 17.24
N ALA A 158 -0.90 11.02 16.47
CA ALA A 158 -0.18 10.36 15.38
C ALA A 158 0.55 9.09 15.84
N ARG A 159 1.42 9.25 16.84
CA ARG A 159 2.25 8.12 17.32
C ARG A 159 1.44 6.98 17.94
N PRO A 160 0.45 7.21 18.81
CA PRO A 160 -0.43 6.14 19.29
C PRO A 160 -1.15 5.38 18.17
N LEU A 161 -1.59 6.06 17.11
CA LEU A 161 -2.21 5.42 15.96
C LEU A 161 -1.19 4.57 15.17
N ASP A 162 -0.01 5.11 14.92
CA ASP A 162 1.06 4.42 14.21
C ASP A 162 1.58 3.19 14.97
N ASP A 163 1.74 3.29 16.29
CA ASP A 163 2.12 2.16 17.14
C ASP A 163 1.06 1.04 17.10
N ARG A 164 -0.22 1.42 17.08
CA ARG A 164 -1.34 0.48 16.91
C ARG A 164 -1.34 -0.17 15.52
N LEU A 165 -1.11 0.60 14.45
CA LEU A 165 -1.01 0.07 13.09
C LEU A 165 0.17 -0.89 12.94
N ALA A 166 1.36 -0.52 13.43
CA ALA A 166 2.53 -1.37 13.41
C ALA A 166 2.28 -2.71 14.11
N ARG A 167 1.66 -2.68 15.29
CA ARG A 167 1.28 -3.89 16.02
C ARG A 167 0.26 -4.73 15.24
N ALA A 168 -0.80 -4.10 14.73
CA ALA A 168 -1.83 -4.83 14.01
C ALA A 168 -1.31 -5.51 12.75
N LEU A 169 -0.40 -4.84 12.02
CA LEU A 169 0.28 -5.41 10.87
C LEU A 169 1.26 -6.53 11.26
N ALA A 170 1.93 -6.44 12.41
CA ALA A 170 2.83 -7.49 12.87
C ALA A 170 2.08 -8.75 13.34
N GLU A 171 0.94 -8.57 14.01
CA GLU A 171 0.19 -9.64 14.68
C GLU A 171 -1.02 -10.14 13.87
N VAL A 172 -1.27 -9.61 12.67
CA VAL A 172 -2.48 -9.87 11.86
C VAL A 172 -3.75 -9.55 12.66
N ASP A 173 -3.74 -8.47 13.44
CA ASP A 173 -4.85 -8.07 14.30
C ASP A 173 -5.96 -7.39 13.45
N THR A 174 -6.85 -8.22 12.92
CA THR A 174 -7.97 -7.77 12.09
C THR A 174 -8.95 -6.88 12.85
N ASP A 175 -9.10 -7.08 14.15
CA ASP A 175 -10.03 -6.30 14.97
C ASP A 175 -9.47 -4.89 15.20
N ALA A 176 -8.17 -4.77 15.44
CA ALA A 176 -7.50 -3.47 15.49
C ALA A 176 -7.63 -2.71 14.16
N LEU A 177 -7.52 -3.38 13.02
CA LEU A 177 -7.70 -2.76 11.70
C LEU A 177 -9.17 -2.35 11.45
N ARG A 178 -10.15 -3.19 11.79
CA ARG A 178 -11.59 -2.85 11.70
C ARG A 178 -11.94 -1.64 12.56
N ALA A 179 -11.33 -1.52 13.75
CA ALA A 179 -11.60 -0.43 14.68
C ALA A 179 -10.73 0.83 14.45
N LEU A 180 -10.14 1.01 13.26
CA LEU A 180 -9.53 2.28 12.86
C LEU A 180 -10.62 3.34 12.67
N ASP A 181 -10.53 4.43 13.44
CA ASP A 181 -11.51 5.50 13.41
C ASP A 181 -11.40 6.32 12.10
N PRO A 182 -12.50 6.47 11.33
CA PRO A 182 -12.47 7.16 10.05
C PRO A 182 -12.05 8.64 10.13
N GLU A 183 -12.53 9.36 11.15
CA GLU A 183 -12.27 10.80 11.30
C GLU A 183 -10.81 11.04 11.70
N LEU A 184 -10.32 10.33 12.71
CA LEU A 184 -8.94 10.39 13.15
C LEU A 184 -7.96 10.01 12.02
N CYS A 185 -8.25 8.95 11.26
CA CYS A 185 -7.41 8.56 10.13
C CYS A 185 -7.37 9.65 9.06
N ALA A 186 -8.51 10.27 8.76
CA ALA A 186 -8.57 11.39 7.81
C ALA A 186 -7.78 12.61 8.30
N GLU A 187 -7.88 12.96 9.59
CA GLU A 187 -7.14 14.06 10.20
C GLU A 187 -5.62 13.83 10.13
N LEU A 188 -5.18 12.60 10.38
CA LEU A 188 -3.78 12.16 10.40
C LEU A 188 -3.23 11.72 9.03
N GLY A 189 -4.08 11.68 7.99
CA GLY A 189 -3.69 11.34 6.63
C GLY A 189 -3.45 9.85 6.36
N VAL A 190 -4.00 8.96 7.21
CA VAL A 190 -3.89 7.51 7.05
C VAL A 190 -4.93 7.01 6.02
N PRO A 191 -4.53 6.28 4.97
CA PRO A 191 -5.43 5.70 3.96
C PRO A 191 -6.18 4.46 4.49
N ARG A 192 -6.99 4.67 5.55
CA ARG A 192 -7.72 3.64 6.30
C ARG A 192 -8.44 2.62 5.42
N ALA A 193 -9.13 3.08 4.37
CA ALA A 193 -9.98 2.22 3.55
C ALA A 193 -9.19 1.04 2.94
N ALA A 194 -7.96 1.26 2.49
CA ALA A 194 -7.10 0.18 1.98
C ALA A 194 -6.69 -0.81 3.08
N LEU A 195 -6.37 -0.33 4.29
CA LEU A 195 -6.04 -1.17 5.44
C LEU A 195 -7.23 -2.03 5.89
N GLN A 196 -8.46 -1.51 5.77
CA GLN A 196 -9.68 -2.20 6.18
C GLN A 196 -10.20 -3.23 5.17
N VAL A 197 -9.53 -3.40 4.04
CA VAL A 197 -9.71 -4.57 3.17
C VAL A 197 -9.11 -5.82 3.80
N LEU A 198 -7.99 -5.67 4.52
CA LEU A 198 -7.23 -6.79 5.07
C LEU A 198 -8.06 -7.75 5.95
N PRO A 199 -8.92 -7.28 6.87
CA PRO A 199 -9.78 -8.16 7.66
C PRO A 199 -10.59 -9.15 6.83
N GLY A 200 -11.18 -8.71 5.70
CA GLY A 200 -11.98 -9.58 4.83
C GLY A 200 -11.17 -10.59 4.02
N VAL A 201 -9.87 -10.31 3.79
CA VAL A 201 -8.97 -11.21 3.03
C VAL A 201 -8.53 -12.40 3.86
N VAL A 202 -8.36 -12.22 5.18
CA VAL A 202 -7.74 -13.19 6.08
C VAL A 202 -8.71 -13.83 7.06
N GLU A 203 -10.03 -13.74 6.83
CA GLU A 203 -11.04 -14.34 7.70
C GLU A 203 -10.91 -15.87 7.80
N GLU A 204 -10.41 -16.50 6.73
CA GLU A 204 -10.18 -17.94 6.67
C GLU A 204 -8.68 -18.28 6.73
N GLY A 205 -8.37 -19.31 7.53
CA GLY A 205 -7.03 -19.86 7.68
C GLY A 205 -6.20 -19.19 8.78
N THR A 206 -5.04 -19.76 9.04
CA THR A 206 -4.06 -19.18 9.96
C THR A 206 -3.10 -18.31 9.16
N TRP A 207 -2.78 -17.13 9.66
CA TRP A 207 -1.90 -16.19 8.98
C TRP A 207 -0.77 -15.76 9.89
N ARG A 208 0.43 -15.67 9.31
CA ARG A 208 1.61 -15.14 9.97
C ARG A 208 1.93 -13.76 9.43
N GLY A 209 1.96 -12.77 10.33
CA GLY A 209 2.41 -11.43 10.05
C GLY A 209 3.90 -11.24 10.30
N GLU A 210 4.54 -10.42 9.47
CA GLU A 210 5.91 -9.95 9.67
C GLU A 210 5.99 -8.45 9.33
N LEU A 211 6.41 -7.65 10.31
CA LEU A 211 6.67 -6.23 10.13
C LEU A 211 8.13 -6.03 9.70
N LEU A 212 8.34 -5.71 8.42
CA LEU A 212 9.66 -5.56 7.81
C LEU A 212 10.26 -4.16 8.03
N HIS A 213 9.41 -3.16 8.26
CA HIS A 213 9.82 -1.78 8.51
C HIS A 213 8.73 -1.01 9.26
N SER A 214 9.15 -0.15 10.19
CA SER A 214 8.32 0.87 10.81
C SER A 214 9.21 2.01 11.26
N ALA A 215 9.14 3.14 10.57
CA ALA A 215 9.92 4.33 10.91
C ALA A 215 9.22 5.59 10.39
N THR A 216 9.64 6.75 10.91
CA THR A 216 9.05 8.04 10.59
C THR A 216 10.08 8.99 9.95
N PRO A 217 10.61 8.69 8.75
CA PRO A 217 11.43 9.65 8.03
C PRO A 217 10.57 10.81 7.54
N PHE A 218 11.13 12.02 7.55
CA PHE A 218 10.46 13.25 7.07
C PHE A 218 9.07 13.52 7.71
N GLY A 219 8.86 13.06 8.94
CA GLY A 219 7.61 13.26 9.68
C GLY A 219 6.41 12.46 9.14
N VAL A 220 6.63 11.47 8.28
CA VAL A 220 5.58 10.53 7.84
C VAL A 220 5.97 9.13 8.29
N THR A 221 5.05 8.43 8.94
CA THR A 221 5.31 7.05 9.35
C THR A 221 5.05 6.09 8.20
N TYR A 222 6.03 5.23 7.92
CA TYR A 222 5.97 4.22 6.89
C TYR A 222 6.06 2.84 7.52
N HIS A 223 5.02 2.02 7.29
CA HIS A 223 4.99 0.62 7.68
C HIS A 223 5.14 -0.25 6.44
N VAL A 224 5.98 -1.28 6.52
CA VAL A 224 6.06 -2.33 5.50
C VAL A 224 5.85 -3.66 6.20
N ALA A 225 4.88 -4.43 5.74
CA ALA A 225 4.55 -5.73 6.34
C ALA A 225 4.22 -6.76 5.26
N THR A 226 4.39 -8.04 5.60
CA THR A 226 3.94 -9.16 4.78
C THR A 226 3.14 -10.12 5.62
N TRP A 227 2.04 -10.63 5.09
CA TRP A 227 1.26 -11.71 5.68
C TRP A 227 1.31 -12.92 4.76
N THR A 228 1.56 -14.09 5.35
CA THR A 228 1.57 -15.37 4.64
C THR A 228 0.59 -16.31 5.31
N ARG A 229 -0.24 -16.97 4.51
CA ARG A 229 -1.15 -18.00 5.00
C ARG A 229 -0.32 -19.23 5.38
N GLU A 230 -0.53 -19.74 6.58
CA GLU A 230 -0.01 -21.02 7.04
C GLU A 230 -0.98 -22.12 6.59
N ASP A 231 -0.44 -23.20 6.02
CA ASP A 231 -1.21 -24.36 5.54
C ASP A 231 -1.89 -25.13 6.68
#